data_AF-A0A9D1AFF0-F1
#
_entry.id   AF-A0A9D1AFF0-F1
#
_cell.length_a   1.000
_cell.length_b   1.000
_cell.length_c   1.000
_cell.angle_alpha   90.00
_cell.angle_beta   90.00
_cell.angle_gamma   90.00
#
_symmetry.space_group_name_H-M   'P 1'
#
loop_
_entity.id
_entity.type
_entity.pdbx_description
1 polymer ?
#
loop_
_entity_poly.entity_id
_entity_poly.type
_entity_poly.pdbx_seq_one_letter_code
_entity_poly.pdbx_strand_id
1 'polypeptide(L)'
;LYANLFARMFKKNHMLEQSKDHNPGAANAFLYGGFWCGSFTLLFDLLKGFVPVFLFMQYGTASATHPFLIALVIAAPVIGHIFPLFNHFQGGKGIAVTFGCLAGL
;
A
#
# COMPACT_ATOMS: atom_id res chain seq x y z
N LEU A 1 2.64 -4.36 5.91
CA LEU A 1 2.29 -4.87 4.57
C LEU A 1 1.05 -5.73 4.67
N TYR A 2 -0.01 -5.38 3.96
CA TYR A 2 -1.30 -6.06 4.12
C TYR A 2 -1.31 -7.48 3.59
N ALA A 3 -0.51 -7.79 2.56
CA ALA A 3 -0.34 -9.15 2.05
C ALA A 3 0.04 -10.13 3.16
N ASN A 4 1.04 -9.79 3.99
CA ASN A 4 1.50 -10.65 5.08
C ASN A 4 0.48 -10.79 6.20
N LEU A 5 -0.27 -9.71 6.47
CA LEU A 5 -1.32 -9.71 7.48
C LEU A 5 -2.46 -10.66 7.06
N PHE A 6 -2.99 -10.48 5.86
CA PHE A 6 -4.09 -11.30 5.36
C PHE A 6 -3.64 -12.73 5.08
N ALA A 7 -2.43 -12.96 4.58
CA ALA A 7 -1.88 -14.30 4.45
C ALA A 7 -1.86 -15.04 5.80
N ARG A 8 -1.48 -14.37 6.90
CA ARG A 8 -1.56 -14.96 8.25
C ARG A 8 -2.99 -15.24 8.69
N MET A 9 -3.92 -14.30 8.44
CA MET A 9 -5.34 -14.48 8.79
C MET A 9 -5.99 -15.66 8.03
N PHE A 10 -5.64 -15.85 6.76
CA PHE A 10 -6.16 -16.94 5.92
C PHE A 10 -5.31 -18.23 5.98
N LYS A 11 -4.35 -18.33 6.92
CA LYS A 11 -3.45 -19.49 7.09
C LYS A 11 -2.64 -19.85 5.82
N LYS A 12 -2.20 -18.84 5.07
CA LYS A 12 -1.36 -18.93 3.86
C LYS A 12 0.07 -18.41 4.11
N ASN A 13 0.69 -18.85 5.20
CA ASN A 13 1.93 -18.26 5.72
C ASN A 13 3.15 -18.36 4.76
N HIS A 14 3.18 -19.35 3.87
CA HIS A 14 4.30 -19.57 2.91
C HIS A 14 4.07 -18.92 1.53
N MET A 15 3.13 -17.98 1.45
CA MET A 15 2.78 -17.28 0.21
C MET A 15 3.99 -16.63 -0.48
N LEU A 16 4.87 -15.96 0.30
CA LEU A 16 6.02 -15.24 -0.26
C LEU A 16 7.12 -16.17 -0.72
N GLU A 17 7.35 -17.29 -0.03
CA GLU A 17 8.37 -18.30 -0.38
C GLU A 17 8.08 -18.96 -1.73
N GLN A 18 6.80 -19.05 -2.09
CA GLN A 18 6.36 -19.56 -3.40
C GLN A 18 6.54 -18.53 -4.54
N SER A 19 6.72 -17.26 -4.20
CA SER A 19 6.84 -16.18 -5.17
C SER A 19 8.29 -15.96 -5.61
N LYS A 20 8.51 -15.82 -6.92
CA LYS A 20 9.86 -15.65 -7.48
C LYS A 20 10.57 -14.40 -6.97
N ASP A 21 9.81 -13.32 -6.74
CA ASP A 21 10.35 -12.02 -6.32
C ASP A 21 10.17 -11.73 -4.83
N HIS A 22 9.60 -12.67 -4.06
CA HIS A 22 9.33 -12.53 -2.62
C HIS A 22 8.57 -11.25 -2.24
N ASN A 23 7.86 -10.65 -3.19
CA ASN A 23 7.27 -9.32 -3.03
C ASN A 23 5.94 -9.41 -2.28
N PRO A 24 5.78 -8.71 -1.14
CA PRO A 24 4.55 -8.71 -0.34
C PRO A 24 3.49 -7.73 -0.87
N GLY A 25 3.24 -7.79 -2.18
CA GLY A 25 2.26 -6.97 -2.87
C GLY A 25 0.97 -7.72 -3.22
N ALA A 26 -0.05 -6.96 -3.64
CA ALA A 26 -1.37 -7.50 -4.00
C ALA A 26 -1.32 -8.60 -5.08
N ALA A 27 -0.46 -8.47 -6.10
CA ALA A 27 -0.35 -9.47 -7.18
C ALA A 27 0.02 -10.86 -6.63
N ASN A 28 1.06 -10.94 -5.80
CA ASN A 28 1.45 -12.19 -5.15
C ASN A 28 0.37 -12.66 -4.16
N ALA A 29 -0.33 -11.73 -3.50
CA ALA A 29 -1.44 -12.07 -2.62
C ALA A 29 -2.60 -12.75 -3.35
N PHE A 30 -2.90 -12.33 -4.59
CA PHE A 30 -3.85 -13.04 -5.45
C PHE A 30 -3.33 -14.41 -5.89
N LEU A 31 -2.10 -14.45 -6.41
CA LEU A 31 -1.49 -15.66 -6.97
C LEU A 31 -1.32 -16.79 -5.95
N TYR A 32 -0.79 -16.47 -4.78
CA TYR A 32 -0.36 -17.46 -3.79
C TYR A 32 -1.23 -17.45 -2.51
N GLY A 33 -1.90 -16.32 -2.22
CA GLY A 33 -2.79 -16.17 -1.07
C GLY A 33 -4.28 -16.41 -1.38
N GLY A 34 -4.66 -16.43 -2.67
CA GLY A 34 -6.02 -16.62 -3.14
C GLY A 34 -6.82 -15.31 -3.26
N PHE A 35 -8.02 -15.40 -3.85
CA PHE A 35 -8.86 -14.25 -4.21
C PHE A 35 -9.14 -13.32 -3.04
N TRP A 36 -9.58 -13.86 -1.89
CA TRP A 36 -9.90 -13.07 -0.71
C TRP A 36 -8.68 -12.35 -0.14
N CYS A 37 -7.54 -13.05 -0.02
CA CYS A 37 -6.29 -12.46 0.45
C CYS A 37 -5.83 -11.32 -0.46
N GLY A 38 -5.85 -11.54 -1.77
CA GLY A 38 -5.49 -10.53 -2.77
C GLY A 38 -6.43 -9.32 -2.74
N SER A 39 -7.73 -9.54 -2.67
CA SER A 39 -8.75 -8.47 -2.69
C SER A 39 -8.63 -7.57 -1.47
N PHE A 40 -8.53 -8.16 -0.27
CA PHE A 40 -8.30 -7.37 0.95
C PHE A 40 -6.94 -6.66 0.92
N THR A 41 -5.88 -7.33 0.45
CA THR A 41 -4.57 -6.69 0.32
C THR A 41 -4.63 -5.47 -0.60
N LEU A 42 -5.25 -5.61 -1.77
CA LEU A 42 -5.41 -4.54 -2.74
C LEU A 42 -6.22 -3.38 -2.16
N LEU A 43 -7.38 -3.68 -1.56
CA LEU A 43 -8.25 -2.67 -0.97
C LEU A 43 -7.51 -1.86 0.09
N PHE A 44 -6.83 -2.51 1.03
CA PHE A 44 -6.13 -1.80 2.09
C PHE A 44 -4.86 -1.09 1.61
N ASP A 45 -4.14 -1.63 0.61
CA ASP A 45 -3.00 -0.93 -0.01
C ASP A 45 -3.45 0.32 -0.78
N LEU A 46 -4.61 0.30 -1.43
CA LEU A 46 -5.24 1.46 -2.05
C LEU A 46 -5.68 2.48 -1.00
N LEU A 47 -6.43 2.03 0.02
CA LEU A 47 -7.01 2.91 1.04
C LEU A 47 -5.94 3.68 1.82
N LYS A 48 -4.81 3.06 2.18
CA LYS A 48 -3.76 3.79 2.90
C LYS A 48 -3.07 4.87 2.04
N GLY A 49 -3.15 4.78 0.71
CA GLY A 49 -2.68 5.84 -0.20
C GLY A 49 -3.76 6.90 -0.40
N PHE A 50 -5.00 6.45 -0.61
CA PHE A 50 -6.16 7.31 -0.83
C PHE A 50 -6.49 8.19 0.37
N VAL A 51 -6.66 7.60 1.56
CA VAL A 51 -7.19 8.31 2.73
C VAL A 51 -6.32 9.51 3.14
N PRO A 52 -4.99 9.41 3.27
CA PRO A 52 -4.16 10.56 3.63
C PRO A 52 -4.19 11.68 2.58
N VAL A 53 -4.16 11.32 1.29
CA VAL A 53 -4.17 12.29 0.19
C VAL A 53 -5.53 12.97 0.10
N PHE A 54 -6.63 12.19 0.10
CA PHE A 54 -7.99 12.71 0.07
C PHE A 54 -8.29 13.65 1.25
N LEU A 55 -7.92 13.26 2.47
CA LEU A 55 -8.11 14.12 3.64
C LEU A 55 -7.29 15.42 3.53
N PHE A 56 -6.07 15.36 3.00
CA PHE A 56 -5.25 16.54 2.78
C PHE A 56 -5.83 17.45 1.70
N MET A 57 -6.39 16.90 0.62
CA MET A 57 -7.05 17.67 -0.43
C MET A 57 -8.36 18.32 0.05
N GLN A 58 -9.13 17.63 0.91
CA GLN A 58 -10.43 18.10 1.38
C GLN A 58 -10.33 19.07 2.56
N TYR A 59 -9.42 18.82 3.50
CA TYR A 59 -9.35 19.54 4.79
C TYR A 59 -8.00 20.20 5.05
N GLY A 60 -6.97 19.85 4.28
CA GLY A 60 -5.68 20.53 4.40
C GLY A 60 -5.85 22.00 4.03
N THR A 61 -5.11 22.88 4.70
CA THR A 61 -4.97 24.29 4.32
C THR A 61 -4.20 24.47 3.00
N ALA A 62 -4.18 23.43 2.17
CA ALA A 62 -3.66 23.42 0.82
C ALA A 62 -4.75 23.95 -0.12
N SER A 63 -5.01 25.25 -0.01
CA SER A 63 -5.18 25.98 -1.27
C SER A 63 -3.93 25.74 -2.13
N ALA A 64 -4.03 25.94 -3.45
CA ALA A 64 -2.97 25.69 -4.44
C ALA A 64 -1.61 26.40 -4.20
N THR A 65 -1.39 26.99 -3.02
CA THR A 65 -0.25 27.76 -2.55
C THR A 65 0.96 26.92 -2.09
N HIS A 66 0.82 25.61 -1.82
CA HIS A 66 1.95 24.78 -1.34
C HIS A 66 2.16 23.45 -2.09
N PRO A 67 2.63 23.49 -3.36
CA PRO A 67 2.90 22.28 -4.16
C PRO A 67 3.83 21.26 -3.48
N PHE A 68 4.78 21.75 -2.68
CA PHE A 68 5.73 20.90 -1.96
C PHE A 68 5.06 20.01 -0.90
N LEU A 69 4.04 20.53 -0.20
CA LEU A 69 3.32 19.74 0.81
C LEU A 69 2.49 18.63 0.17
N ILE A 70 1.83 18.92 -0.95
CA ILE A 70 1.09 17.91 -1.72
C ILE A 70 2.03 16.78 -2.14
N ALA A 71 3.22 17.11 -2.67
CA ALA A 71 4.21 16.11 -3.08
C ALA A 71 4.65 15.22 -1.90
N LEU A 72 4.88 15.79 -0.73
CA LEU A 72 5.22 15.02 0.47
C LEU A 72 4.08 14.09 0.93
N VAL A 73 2.84 14.57 0.89
CA VAL A 73 1.66 13.78 1.29
C VAL A 73 1.42 12.62 0.33
N ILE A 74 1.64 12.81 -0.97
CA ILE A 74 1.58 11.71 -1.97
C ILE A 74 2.73 10.72 -1.76
N ALA A 75 3.94 11.21 -1.51
CA ALA A 75 5.14 10.38 -1.38
C ALA A 75 5.15 9.53 -0.11
N ALA A 76 4.66 10.07 1.01
CA ALA A 76 4.76 9.42 2.32
C ALA A 76 4.11 8.02 2.39
N PRO A 77 2.88 7.77 1.91
CA PRO A 77 2.30 6.43 1.88
C PRO A 77 3.08 5.44 1.01
N VAL A 78 3.61 5.90 -0.12
CA VAL A 78 4.38 5.07 -1.06
C VAL A 78 5.71 4.67 -0.42
N ILE A 79 6.45 5.64 0.14
CA ILE A 79 7.71 5.39 0.86
C ILE A 79 7.47 4.48 2.05
N GLY A 80 6.42 4.72 2.84
CA GLY A 80 6.08 3.87 3.99
C GLY A 80 5.72 2.42 3.61
N HIS A 81 5.25 2.18 2.38
CA HIS A 81 5.01 0.83 1.88
C HIS A 81 6.26 0.15 1.32
N ILE A 82 7.16 0.90 0.67
CA ILE A 82 8.44 0.38 0.14
C ILE A 82 9.44 0.13 1.28
N PHE A 83 9.44 1.00 2.28
CA PHE A 83 10.36 0.96 3.43
C PHE A 83 9.59 0.96 4.77
N PRO A 84 8.79 -0.08 5.06
CA PRO A 84 8.00 -0.16 6.28
C PRO A 84 8.88 -0.41 7.51
N LEU A 85 8.75 0.46 8.51
CA LEU A 85 9.49 0.35 9.79
C LEU A 85 9.27 -1.00 10.48
N PHE A 86 8.02 -1.49 10.50
CA PHE A 86 7.64 -2.73 11.19
C PHE A 86 8.05 -4.02 10.47
N ASN A 87 8.60 -3.93 9.25
CA ASN A 87 9.03 -5.09 8.47
C ASN A 87 10.50 -4.96 8.04
N HIS A 88 11.33 -4.39 8.92
CA HIS A 88 12.78 -4.23 8.70
C HIS A 88 13.13 -3.52 7.39
N PHE A 89 12.33 -2.52 7.00
CA PHE A 89 12.47 -1.78 5.74
C PHE A 89 12.35 -2.64 4.47
N GLN A 90 11.81 -3.86 4.58
CA GLN A 90 11.54 -4.73 3.44
C GLN A 90 10.06 -4.65 3.08
N GLY A 91 9.76 -3.77 2.13
CA GLY A 91 8.41 -3.47 1.67
C GLY A 91 7.99 -4.17 0.39
N GLY A 92 6.93 -3.64 -0.22
CA GLY A 92 6.50 -4.02 -1.56
C GLY A 92 6.80 -2.93 -2.60
N LYS A 93 6.47 -3.19 -3.86
CA LYS A 93 6.76 -2.27 -5.00
C LYS A 93 5.98 -0.95 -4.99
N GLY A 94 4.98 -0.77 -4.13
CA GLY A 94 4.24 0.51 -4.02
C GLY A 94 3.17 0.77 -5.06
N ILE A 95 3.02 -0.08 -6.09
CA ILE A 95 2.12 0.14 -7.23
C ILE A 95 0.69 0.48 -6.80
N ALA A 96 0.05 -0.39 -6.01
CA ALA A 96 -1.32 -0.18 -5.53
C ALA A 96 -1.46 1.08 -4.66
N VAL A 97 -0.42 1.40 -3.88
CA VAL A 97 -0.41 2.59 -3.02
C VAL A 97 -0.36 3.85 -3.85
N THR A 98 0.46 3.88 -4.91
CA THR A 98 0.55 4.99 -5.85
C THR A 98 -0.80 5.23 -6.53
N PHE A 99 -1.50 4.18 -6.97
CA PHE A 99 -2.87 4.31 -7.49
C PHE A 99 -3.84 4.85 -6.45
N GLY A 100 -3.72 4.41 -5.20
CA GLY A 100 -4.50 4.96 -4.09
C GLY A 100 -4.27 6.46 -3.90
N CYS A 101 -3.01 6.90 -3.89
CA CYS A 101 -2.66 8.32 -3.82
C CYS A 101 -3.25 9.12 -4.99
N LEU A 102 -3.14 8.61 -6.22
CA LEU A 102 -3.70 9.26 -7.42
C LEU A 102 -5.22 9.37 -7.38
N ALA A 103 -5.91 8.36 -6.84
CA ALA A 103 -7.37 8.40 -6.68
C ALA A 103 -7.83 9.37 -5.57
N GLY A 104 -6.94 9.75 -4.65
CA GLY A 104 -7.23 10.69 -3.57
C GLY A 104 -6.93 12.14 -3.91
N LEU A 105 -6.24 12.40 -5.04
CA LEU A 105 -6.11 13.73 -5.63
C LEU A 105 -7.42 14.18 -6.28
#